data_AF-A0A812QEW4-F1
#
_entry.id   AF-A0A812QEW4-F1
#
_cell.length_a   1.000
_cell.length_b   1.000
_cell.length_c   1.000
_cell.angle_alpha   90.00
_cell.angle_beta   90.00
_cell.angle_gamma   90.00
#
_symmetry.space_group_name_H-M   'P 1'
#
loop_
_entity.id
_entity.type
_entity.pdbx_description
1 polymer ?
#
loop_
_entity_poly.entity_id
_entity_poly.type
_entity_poly.pdbx_seq_one_letter_code
_entity_poly.pdbx_strand_id
1 'polypeptide(L)'
;MCTTETCSLLRRCESAPSVPPADEDWPACEVQDGFLSGCGIPQSCVALEATEVWDDCIFDNSHCGEMVPNSFCEVRCRAPYVGDPTFARCPTFNIIPNQPVDWSPPVCILDCPMPDVIPEGYELVRAGDPGVEILDEWRCAPGYVGQAVSRCIFDNETECGVGQVLSGCLKLEPCVLPSMAHCSLNFSECLELGPGESCMVTCKASYAGFIRPPMEHEEEDEDENLSNFSNLSNDSNRSFVTNVSNTTMPWPLEPSLLPSDGVMGSCPAGNTIAGREFDMIELICVFEDCIDPEPVPEPFVKVQVSNSSEDSWQCADGFAGNATATCVMREDCVGRSSCVAFDRKEPIA
;
A
#
# COMPACT_ATOMS: atom_id res chain seq x y z
N MET A 1 -27.06 49.73 -39.47
CA MET A 1 -28.03 50.64 -40.12
C MET A 1 -28.98 51.15 -39.05
N CYS A 2 -28.83 52.39 -38.60
CA CYS A 2 -29.85 53.02 -37.75
C CYS A 2 -31.00 53.44 -38.66
N THR A 3 -32.09 52.68 -38.65
CA THR A 3 -33.33 53.08 -39.30
C THR A 3 -33.88 54.31 -38.57
N THR A 4 -34.07 55.39 -39.31
CA THR A 4 -34.50 56.72 -38.88
C THR A 4 -35.98 56.77 -38.47
N GLU A 5 -36.40 55.92 -37.54
CA GLU A 5 -37.79 55.96 -37.06
C GLU A 5 -37.87 56.12 -35.54
N THR A 6 -38.60 57.18 -35.17
CA THR A 6 -39.12 57.52 -33.83
C THR A 6 -38.12 58.02 -32.79
N CYS A 7 -37.52 59.19 -33.06
CA CYS A 7 -37.20 60.15 -32.00
C CYS A 7 -38.50 60.81 -31.49
N SER A 8 -39.11 60.20 -30.49
CA SER A 8 -40.18 60.82 -29.71
C SER A 8 -39.56 61.92 -28.84
N LEU A 9 -39.54 63.16 -29.34
CA LEU A 9 -39.28 64.35 -28.52
C LEU A 9 -40.36 64.42 -27.42
N LEU A 10 -40.05 63.86 -26.25
CA LEU A 10 -40.81 64.08 -25.02
C LEU A 10 -40.59 65.53 -24.60
N ARG A 11 -41.39 66.45 -25.16
CA ARG A 11 -41.62 67.76 -24.56
C ARG A 11 -42.38 67.53 -23.25
N ARG A 12 -41.66 67.42 -22.13
CA ARG A 12 -42.24 67.75 -20.83
C ARG A 12 -42.46 69.26 -20.80
N CYS A 13 -43.63 69.70 -21.27
CA CYS A 13 -44.21 70.92 -20.74
C CYS A 13 -44.94 70.49 -19.46
N GLU A 14 -44.22 70.50 -18.34
CA GLU A 14 -44.87 70.46 -17.04
C GLU A 14 -45.83 71.66 -16.97
N SER A 15 -47.05 71.36 -16.55
CA SER A 15 -48.18 72.28 -16.41
C SER A 15 -47.78 73.58 -15.72
N ALA A 16 -47.74 74.68 -16.47
CA ALA A 16 -47.68 76.02 -15.90
C ALA A 16 -49.04 76.37 -15.24
N PRO A 17 -49.05 76.89 -14.00
CA PRO A 17 -50.27 77.42 -13.40
C PRO A 17 -50.59 78.80 -14.00
N SER A 18 -51.89 79.01 -14.25
CA SER A 18 -52.63 80.28 -14.39
C SER A 18 -51.86 81.59 -14.69
N VAL A 19 -52.05 82.07 -15.92
CA VAL A 19 -52.14 83.48 -16.40
C VAL A 19 -51.24 84.52 -15.70
N PRO A 20 -50.12 84.93 -16.32
CA PRO A 20 -49.39 86.13 -15.91
C PRO A 20 -49.97 87.42 -16.56
N PRO A 21 -49.68 88.61 -15.98
CA PRO A 21 -50.13 89.90 -16.49
C PRO A 21 -49.42 90.32 -17.79
N ALA A 22 -50.07 91.23 -18.53
CA ALA A 22 -49.92 91.42 -19.97
C ALA A 22 -48.67 92.18 -20.49
N ASP A 23 -47.62 92.43 -19.70
CA ASP A 23 -46.53 93.35 -20.11
C ASP A 23 -45.11 92.88 -19.74
N GLU A 24 -44.79 91.58 -19.89
CA GLU A 24 -43.40 91.10 -19.77
C GLU A 24 -42.96 90.29 -21.00
N ASP A 25 -41.80 90.68 -21.55
CA ASP A 25 -41.08 90.05 -22.65
C ASP A 25 -40.85 88.57 -22.34
N TRP A 26 -41.45 87.69 -23.16
CA TRP A 26 -41.25 86.25 -23.06
C TRP A 26 -39.82 85.90 -23.43
N PRO A 27 -39.09 85.09 -22.63
CA PRO A 27 -37.79 84.59 -23.05
C PRO A 27 -38.00 83.75 -24.31
N ALA A 28 -37.28 84.10 -25.37
CA ALA A 28 -37.26 83.34 -26.61
C ALA A 28 -36.99 81.87 -26.28
N CYS A 29 -37.83 80.96 -26.79
CA CYS A 29 -37.56 79.54 -26.71
C CYS A 29 -36.25 79.26 -27.47
N GLU A 30 -35.14 79.13 -26.75
CA GLU A 30 -33.93 78.55 -27.32
C GLU A 30 -34.27 77.11 -27.73
N VAL A 31 -34.13 76.84 -29.02
CA VAL A 31 -34.14 75.48 -29.55
C VAL A 31 -32.95 74.79 -28.90
N GLN A 32 -33.19 73.97 -27.85
CA GLN A 32 -32.19 73.03 -27.40
C GLN A 32 -31.93 72.09 -28.57
N ASP A 33 -30.75 72.20 -29.16
CA ASP A 33 -30.28 71.27 -30.18
C ASP A 33 -30.51 69.85 -29.66
N GLY A 34 -31.34 69.09 -30.39
CA GLY A 34 -31.63 67.71 -30.05
C GLY A 34 -30.33 66.91 -30.15
N PHE A 35 -29.68 66.67 -29.03
CA PHE A 35 -28.51 65.81 -28.96
C PHE A 35 -28.96 64.37 -29.21
N LEU A 36 -28.69 63.85 -30.41
CA LEU A 36 -28.85 62.44 -30.71
C LEU A 36 -27.76 61.64 -29.98
N SER A 37 -27.97 61.37 -28.69
CA SER A 37 -27.21 60.38 -27.94
C SER A 37 -27.76 58.97 -28.20
N GLY A 38 -26.90 57.97 -28.33
CA GLY A 38 -27.32 56.56 -28.36
C GLY A 38 -26.63 55.70 -29.43
N CYS A 39 -25.88 56.31 -30.35
CA CYS A 39 -25.03 55.57 -31.28
C CYS A 39 -23.61 55.46 -30.70
N GLY A 40 -23.33 54.38 -29.97
CA GLY A 40 -21.97 54.01 -29.59
C GLY A 40 -21.25 53.30 -30.74
N ILE A 41 -19.92 53.46 -30.82
CA ILE A 41 -19.10 52.67 -31.75
C ILE A 41 -19.08 51.22 -31.23
N PRO A 42 -19.47 50.22 -32.04
CA PRO A 42 -19.42 48.82 -31.62
C PRO A 42 -18.01 48.45 -31.15
N GLN A 43 -17.90 47.86 -29.96
CA GLN A 43 -16.66 47.46 -29.32
C GLN A 43 -16.53 45.92 -29.33
N SER A 44 -15.36 45.40 -29.64
CA SER A 44 -15.05 43.97 -29.45
C SER A 44 -15.18 43.58 -27.98
N CYS A 45 -15.56 42.34 -27.72
CA CYS A 45 -15.53 41.78 -26.38
C CYS A 45 -14.09 41.37 -25.99
N VAL A 46 -13.81 41.32 -24.69
CA VAL A 46 -12.52 40.83 -24.18
C VAL A 46 -12.39 39.33 -24.46
N ALA A 47 -11.19 38.88 -24.82
CA ALA A 47 -10.89 37.46 -24.97
C ALA A 47 -11.26 36.65 -23.72
N LEU A 48 -11.65 35.38 -23.91
CA LEU A 48 -12.07 34.50 -22.81
C LEU A 48 -10.98 34.30 -21.76
N GLU A 49 -9.70 34.31 -22.15
CA GLU A 49 -8.52 34.12 -21.29
C GLU A 49 -8.42 35.18 -20.17
N ALA A 50 -9.06 36.34 -20.34
CA ALA A 50 -9.08 37.40 -19.35
C ALA A 50 -10.16 37.21 -18.28
N THR A 51 -10.97 36.15 -18.36
CA THR A 51 -12.04 35.87 -17.38
C THR A 51 -11.51 35.04 -16.20
N GLU A 52 -11.97 35.33 -14.98
CA GLU A 52 -11.48 34.68 -13.74
C GLU A 52 -11.80 33.17 -13.66
N VAL A 53 -12.64 32.64 -14.56
CA VAL A 53 -13.09 31.24 -14.60
C VAL A 53 -12.27 30.39 -15.58
N TRP A 54 -11.32 31.02 -16.29
CA TRP A 54 -10.55 30.35 -17.34
C TRP A 54 -9.41 29.49 -16.79
N ASP A 55 -9.33 28.25 -17.26
CA ASP A 55 -8.24 27.30 -17.01
C ASP A 55 -7.70 26.81 -18.35
N ASP A 56 -6.47 27.21 -18.67
CA ASP A 56 -5.77 26.87 -19.92
C ASP A 56 -5.64 25.36 -20.15
N CYS A 57 -5.73 24.56 -19.09
CA CYS A 57 -5.61 23.10 -19.18
C CYS A 57 -6.91 22.36 -19.37
N ILE A 58 -8.04 22.98 -19.04
CA ILE A 58 -9.36 22.33 -19.16
C ILE A 58 -10.04 22.74 -20.46
N PHE A 59 -9.84 23.98 -20.91
CA PHE A 59 -10.59 24.54 -22.03
C PHE A 59 -9.68 24.87 -23.23
N ASP A 60 -10.16 24.57 -24.43
CA ASP A 60 -9.54 24.95 -25.69
C ASP A 60 -10.42 26.01 -26.37
N ASN A 61 -9.87 27.22 -26.46
CA ASN A 61 -10.45 28.36 -27.17
C ASN A 61 -9.54 28.81 -28.33
N SER A 62 -8.64 27.96 -28.83
CA SER A 62 -7.69 28.33 -29.89
C SER A 62 -8.37 28.85 -31.17
N HIS A 63 -9.68 28.61 -31.31
CA HIS A 63 -10.53 29.11 -32.40
C HIS A 63 -11.24 30.45 -32.08
N CYS A 64 -11.18 30.91 -30.83
CA CYS A 64 -11.77 32.15 -30.34
C CYS A 64 -10.73 33.27 -30.42
N GLY A 65 -10.59 33.85 -31.62
CA GLY A 65 -9.86 35.09 -31.80
C GLY A 65 -10.58 36.29 -31.17
N GLU A 66 -10.27 37.50 -31.65
CA GLU A 66 -10.98 38.70 -31.22
C GLU A 66 -12.47 38.63 -31.59
N MET A 67 -13.34 38.67 -30.57
CA MET A 67 -14.78 38.53 -30.73
C MET A 67 -15.44 39.89 -31.00
N VAL A 68 -15.75 40.17 -32.26
CA VAL A 68 -16.53 41.35 -32.66
C VAL A 68 -18.01 41.22 -32.26
N PRO A 69 -18.78 42.32 -32.13
CA PRO A 69 -20.20 42.27 -31.83
C PRO A 69 -20.98 41.32 -32.74
N ASN A 70 -21.89 40.54 -32.15
CA ASN A 70 -22.68 39.50 -32.84
C ASN A 70 -21.88 38.28 -33.33
N SER A 71 -20.63 38.11 -32.93
CA SER A 71 -19.88 36.88 -33.16
C SER A 71 -20.14 35.84 -32.07
N PHE A 72 -19.94 34.57 -32.42
CA PHE A 72 -19.91 33.45 -31.50
C PHE A 72 -18.68 32.59 -31.78
N CYS A 73 -18.18 31.93 -30.73
CA CYS A 73 -17.08 30.97 -30.82
C CYS A 73 -17.44 29.69 -30.06
N GLU A 74 -16.97 28.55 -30.58
CA GLU A 74 -17.10 27.25 -29.91
C GLU A 74 -15.93 27.07 -28.93
N VAL A 75 -16.24 26.75 -27.68
CA VAL A 75 -15.26 26.43 -26.63
C VAL A 75 -15.34 24.94 -26.36
N ARG A 76 -14.20 24.24 -26.48
CA ARG A 76 -14.11 22.79 -26.31
C ARG A 76 -13.39 22.44 -25.02
N CYS A 77 -13.56 21.21 -24.56
CA CYS A 77 -12.64 20.64 -23.58
C CYS A 77 -11.30 20.38 -24.26
N ARG A 78 -10.20 20.81 -23.62
CA ARG A 78 -8.85 20.53 -24.08
C ARG A 78 -8.51 19.08 -23.74
N ALA A 79 -7.88 18.36 -24.66
CA ALA A 79 -7.41 17.00 -24.36
C ALA A 79 -6.46 17.03 -23.15
N PRO A 80 -6.61 16.10 -22.19
CA PRO A 80 -7.37 14.86 -22.28
C PRO A 80 -8.79 14.92 -21.67
N TYR A 81 -9.33 16.11 -21.44
CA TYR A 81 -10.72 16.25 -21.01
C TYR A 81 -11.70 16.03 -22.18
N VAL A 82 -12.81 15.38 -21.88
CA VAL A 82 -13.91 15.12 -22.81
C VAL A 82 -15.19 15.75 -22.29
N GLY A 83 -15.99 16.30 -23.19
CA GLY A 83 -17.25 16.96 -22.86
C GLY A 83 -17.89 17.59 -24.08
N ASP A 84 -19.19 17.90 -23.97
CA ASP A 84 -19.90 18.61 -25.03
C ASP A 84 -19.43 20.07 -25.10
N PRO A 85 -19.17 20.59 -26.31
CA PRO A 85 -18.72 21.98 -26.47
C PRO A 85 -19.83 22.97 -26.11
N THR A 86 -19.43 24.15 -25.63
CA THR A 86 -20.34 25.28 -25.41
C THR A 86 -19.98 26.43 -26.33
N PHE A 87 -20.78 27.51 -26.31
CA PHE A 87 -20.57 28.67 -27.15
C PHE A 87 -20.37 29.93 -26.32
N ALA A 88 -19.37 30.69 -26.68
CA ALA A 88 -19.12 32.04 -26.21
C ALA A 88 -19.72 33.04 -27.21
N ARG A 89 -20.31 34.14 -26.73
CA ARG A 89 -21.06 35.10 -27.56
C ARG A 89 -20.73 36.54 -27.18
N CYS A 90 -20.43 37.37 -28.18
CA CYS A 90 -20.30 38.81 -27.96
C CYS A 90 -21.64 39.50 -28.26
N PRO A 91 -22.23 40.28 -27.33
CA PRO A 91 -23.53 40.91 -27.53
C PRO A 91 -23.60 41.72 -28.84
N THR A 92 -24.72 41.59 -29.56
CA THR A 92 -24.92 42.20 -30.89
C THR A 92 -24.69 43.72 -30.93
N PHE A 93 -24.96 44.40 -29.81
CA PHE A 93 -24.83 45.85 -29.68
C PHE A 93 -23.85 46.23 -28.57
N ASN A 94 -22.75 45.49 -28.43
CA ASN A 94 -21.74 45.84 -27.46
C ASN A 94 -21.10 47.20 -27.81
N ILE A 95 -21.35 48.21 -26.98
CA ILE A 95 -20.72 49.54 -27.06
C ILE A 95 -19.83 49.80 -25.85
N ILE A 96 -19.72 48.83 -24.94
CA ILE A 96 -18.96 48.92 -23.69
C ILE A 96 -17.56 48.35 -23.99
N PRO A 97 -16.50 49.18 -23.91
CA PRO A 97 -15.13 48.69 -24.02
C PRO A 97 -14.85 47.68 -22.91
N ASN A 98 -14.12 46.63 -23.24
CA ASN A 98 -13.78 45.55 -22.31
C ASN A 98 -14.99 44.80 -21.72
N GLN A 99 -16.12 44.75 -22.42
CA GLN A 99 -17.21 43.86 -22.05
C GLN A 99 -16.73 42.40 -22.17
N PRO A 100 -16.81 41.58 -21.10
CA PRO A 100 -16.49 40.16 -21.20
C PRO A 100 -17.47 39.45 -22.13
N VAL A 101 -16.99 38.44 -22.82
CA VAL A 101 -17.83 37.55 -23.64
C VAL A 101 -18.85 36.83 -22.75
N ASP A 102 -20.09 36.73 -23.22
CA ASP A 102 -21.14 35.95 -22.55
C ASP A 102 -20.97 34.47 -22.89
N TRP A 103 -20.60 33.64 -21.91
CA TRP A 103 -20.34 32.22 -22.12
C TRP A 103 -20.62 31.41 -20.85
N SER A 104 -20.78 30.10 -21.04
CA SER A 104 -20.88 29.13 -19.95
C SER A 104 -19.85 28.01 -20.18
N PRO A 105 -19.07 27.61 -19.16
CA PRO A 105 -18.05 26.58 -19.35
C PRO A 105 -18.67 25.23 -19.73
N PRO A 106 -18.05 24.48 -20.66
CA PRO A 106 -18.45 23.10 -20.93
C PRO A 106 -18.19 22.21 -19.71
N VAL A 107 -18.96 21.13 -19.57
CA VAL A 107 -18.73 20.11 -18.53
C VAL A 107 -17.62 19.19 -19.03
N CYS A 108 -16.40 19.45 -18.58
CA CYS A 108 -15.22 18.68 -18.95
C CYS A 108 -14.94 17.59 -17.91
N ILE A 109 -15.01 16.34 -18.33
CA ILE A 109 -14.66 15.15 -17.52
C ILE A 109 -13.27 14.70 -17.96
N LEU A 110 -12.39 14.46 -17.00
CA LEU A 110 -11.06 13.99 -17.30
C LEU A 110 -11.13 12.55 -17.86
N ASP A 111 -10.72 12.36 -19.11
CA ASP A 111 -10.55 11.04 -19.72
C ASP A 111 -9.07 10.67 -19.66
N CYS A 112 -8.72 9.71 -18.82
CA CYS A 112 -7.32 9.45 -18.55
C CYS A 112 -6.74 8.53 -19.63
N PRO A 113 -5.72 8.98 -20.37
CA PRO A 113 -5.14 8.15 -21.41
C PRO A 113 -4.55 6.88 -20.78
N MET A 114 -4.85 5.75 -21.41
CA MET A 114 -4.21 4.46 -21.10
C MET A 114 -2.69 4.62 -21.24
N PRO A 115 -1.88 4.14 -20.28
CA PRO A 115 -0.43 4.21 -20.42
C PRO A 115 0.03 3.39 -21.63
N ASP A 116 0.98 3.93 -22.40
CA ASP A 116 1.54 3.26 -23.59
C ASP A 116 2.17 1.90 -23.24
N VAL A 117 2.73 1.80 -22.04
CA VAL A 117 3.30 0.58 -21.48
C VAL A 117 2.61 0.30 -20.16
N ILE A 118 1.94 -0.85 -20.08
CA ILE A 118 1.32 -1.32 -18.83
C ILE A 118 2.45 -1.67 -17.85
N PRO A 119 2.50 -1.05 -16.64
CA PRO A 119 3.50 -1.37 -15.64
C PRO A 119 3.44 -2.85 -15.21
N GLU A 120 4.59 -3.41 -14.82
CA GLU A 120 4.67 -4.78 -14.31
C GLU A 120 3.76 -4.95 -13.08
N GLY A 121 3.07 -6.09 -13.00
CA GLY A 121 2.14 -6.39 -11.91
C GLY A 121 0.69 -5.97 -12.15
N TYR A 122 0.39 -5.37 -13.30
CA TYR A 122 -0.96 -4.97 -13.67
C TYR A 122 -1.40 -5.64 -14.98
N GLU A 123 -2.68 -5.95 -15.07
CA GLU A 123 -3.31 -6.37 -16.32
C GLU A 123 -4.68 -5.70 -16.45
N LEU A 124 -5.02 -5.30 -17.69
CA LEU A 124 -6.30 -4.71 -18.02
C LEU A 124 -7.24 -5.80 -18.51
N VAL A 125 -8.36 -5.96 -17.82
CA VAL A 125 -9.46 -6.84 -18.20
C VAL A 125 -10.42 -6.04 -19.04
N ARG A 126 -10.70 -6.48 -20.26
CA ARG A 126 -11.60 -5.72 -21.13
C ARG A 126 -13.02 -6.23 -21.01
N ALA A 127 -13.97 -5.31 -21.17
CA ALA A 127 -15.37 -5.68 -21.25
C ALA A 127 -15.58 -6.71 -22.39
N GLY A 128 -16.15 -7.87 -22.06
CA GLY A 128 -16.36 -8.98 -23.00
C GLY A 128 -15.42 -10.18 -22.80
N ASP A 129 -14.43 -10.09 -21.91
CA ASP A 129 -13.69 -11.27 -21.46
C ASP A 129 -14.61 -12.22 -20.66
N PRO A 130 -14.40 -13.56 -20.70
CA PRO A 130 -15.26 -14.51 -20.01
C PRO A 130 -15.37 -14.22 -18.51
N GLY A 131 -16.58 -13.90 -18.05
CA GLY A 131 -16.86 -13.60 -16.65
C GLY A 131 -16.79 -12.12 -16.27
N VAL A 132 -16.65 -11.21 -17.24
CA VAL A 132 -16.55 -9.76 -17.01
C VAL A 132 -17.70 -9.05 -17.73
N GLU A 133 -18.71 -8.66 -16.96
CA GLU A 133 -19.95 -8.08 -17.48
C GLU A 133 -19.92 -6.55 -17.64
N ILE A 134 -18.86 -5.87 -17.16
CA ILE A 134 -18.80 -4.41 -17.04
C ILE A 134 -17.46 -3.88 -17.61
N LEU A 135 -17.39 -2.56 -17.80
CA LEU A 135 -16.27 -1.72 -18.28
C LEU A 135 -14.87 -2.24 -17.96
N ASP A 136 -13.89 -1.79 -18.77
CA ASP A 136 -12.48 -2.11 -18.59
C ASP A 136 -12.02 -1.93 -17.12
N GLU A 137 -11.48 -3.00 -16.53
CA GLU A 137 -11.10 -3.07 -15.12
C GLU A 137 -9.61 -3.42 -15.00
N TRP A 138 -8.91 -2.74 -14.10
CA TRP A 138 -7.53 -3.11 -13.77
C TRP A 138 -7.52 -4.19 -12.69
N ARG A 139 -6.70 -5.23 -12.86
CA ARG A 139 -6.41 -6.23 -11.82
C ARG A 139 -4.92 -6.48 -11.69
N CYS A 140 -4.53 -7.11 -10.59
CA CYS A 140 -3.14 -7.52 -10.38
C CYS A 140 -2.81 -8.69 -11.30
N ALA A 141 -1.67 -8.62 -11.97
CA ALA A 141 -1.17 -9.67 -12.83
C ALA A 141 -0.79 -10.94 -12.01
N PRO A 142 -0.68 -12.13 -12.64
CA PRO A 142 -0.22 -13.33 -11.95
C PRO A 142 1.12 -13.12 -11.25
N GLY A 143 1.23 -13.58 -9.99
CA GLY A 143 2.40 -13.32 -9.13
C GLY A 143 2.35 -11.99 -8.38
N TYR A 144 1.24 -11.27 -8.43
CA TYR A 144 0.99 -10.06 -7.65
C TYR A 144 -0.31 -10.19 -6.85
N VAL A 145 -0.38 -9.52 -5.71
CA VAL A 145 -1.55 -9.50 -4.84
C VAL A 145 -1.92 -8.07 -4.46
N GLY A 146 -3.20 -7.83 -4.17
CA GLY A 146 -3.71 -6.54 -3.73
C GLY A 146 -4.93 -6.10 -4.54
N GLN A 147 -5.22 -4.80 -4.49
CA GLN A 147 -6.28 -4.19 -5.28
C GLN A 147 -5.65 -3.18 -6.22
N ALA A 148 -5.79 -3.42 -7.53
CA ALA A 148 -5.31 -2.46 -8.52
C ALA A 148 -6.15 -1.19 -8.45
N VAL A 149 -5.47 -0.05 -8.27
CA VAL A 149 -6.10 1.26 -8.22
C VAL A 149 -5.50 2.13 -9.31
N SER A 150 -6.33 2.57 -10.24
CA SER A 150 -5.99 3.56 -11.25
C SER A 150 -6.33 4.96 -10.75
N ARG A 151 -5.37 5.88 -10.85
CA ARG A 151 -5.58 7.30 -10.62
C ARG A 151 -4.97 8.11 -11.74
N CYS A 152 -5.49 9.29 -11.95
CA CYS A 152 -4.98 10.22 -12.93
C CYS A 152 -4.26 11.33 -12.21
N ILE A 153 -3.01 11.56 -12.58
CA ILE A 153 -2.20 12.62 -12.00
C ILE A 153 -1.77 13.58 -13.10
N PHE A 154 -1.66 14.86 -12.76
CA PHE A 154 -1.05 15.82 -13.66
C PHE A 154 0.45 15.55 -13.74
N ASP A 155 0.93 15.48 -14.97
CA ASP A 155 2.35 15.38 -15.24
C ASP A 155 2.94 16.79 -15.11
N ASN A 156 3.91 16.96 -14.21
CA ASN A 156 4.57 18.25 -14.02
C ASN A 156 5.49 18.61 -15.20
N GLU A 157 5.82 17.65 -16.07
CA GLU A 157 6.73 17.88 -17.20
C GLU A 157 6.04 18.53 -18.41
N THR A 158 4.72 18.36 -18.55
CA THR A 158 3.95 18.94 -19.66
C THR A 158 2.87 19.85 -19.10
N GLU A 159 2.79 21.10 -19.61
CA GLU A 159 2.00 22.19 -19.00
C GLU A 159 0.51 21.90 -18.77
N CYS A 160 -0.06 20.82 -19.32
CA CYS A 160 -1.41 20.33 -19.04
C CYS A 160 -1.53 18.80 -19.21
N GLY A 161 -0.42 18.06 -19.09
CA GLY A 161 -0.45 16.62 -19.30
C GLY A 161 -1.09 15.89 -18.13
N VAL A 162 -1.78 14.80 -18.45
CA VAL A 162 -2.30 13.87 -17.44
C VAL A 162 -1.81 12.47 -17.77
N GLY A 163 -1.25 11.81 -16.77
CA GLY A 163 -0.85 10.41 -16.83
C GLY A 163 -1.74 9.54 -15.94
N GLN A 164 -2.08 8.34 -16.42
CA GLN A 164 -2.66 7.30 -15.57
C GLN A 164 -1.55 6.61 -14.78
N VAL A 165 -1.69 6.58 -13.46
CA VAL A 165 -0.81 5.89 -12.53
C VAL A 165 -1.57 4.77 -11.85
N LEU A 166 -0.97 3.58 -11.90
CA LEU A 166 -1.48 2.39 -11.26
C LEU A 166 -0.76 2.17 -9.92
N SER A 167 -1.53 1.74 -8.92
CA SER A 167 -1.03 1.46 -7.57
C SER A 167 -1.78 0.27 -6.95
N GLY A 168 -1.27 -0.27 -5.84
CA GLY A 168 -1.96 -1.27 -5.02
C GLY A 168 -1.74 -2.74 -5.36
N CYS A 169 -1.00 -3.08 -6.43
CA CYS A 169 -0.54 -4.44 -6.68
C CYS A 169 0.90 -4.60 -6.21
N LEU A 170 1.13 -5.58 -5.34
CA LEU A 170 2.44 -5.87 -4.76
C LEU A 170 2.91 -7.24 -5.25
N LYS A 171 4.19 -7.32 -5.61
CA LYS A 171 4.80 -8.57 -6.06
C LYS A 171 4.78 -9.58 -4.91
N LEU A 172 4.33 -10.79 -5.21
CA LEU A 172 4.41 -11.91 -4.30
C LEU A 172 5.85 -12.37 -4.20
N GLU A 173 6.36 -12.46 -2.98
CA GLU A 173 7.74 -12.83 -2.68
C GLU A 173 7.77 -14.22 -2.02
N PRO A 174 8.68 -15.12 -2.44
CA PRO A 174 8.85 -16.41 -1.77
C PRO A 174 9.38 -16.20 -0.35
N CYS A 175 9.03 -17.11 0.54
CA CYS A 175 9.62 -17.11 1.88
C CYS A 175 11.03 -17.69 1.84
N VAL A 176 11.90 -17.18 2.72
CA VAL A 176 13.25 -17.72 2.91
C VAL A 176 13.29 -18.67 4.10
N LEU A 177 14.29 -19.54 4.13
CA LEU A 177 14.55 -20.38 5.29
C LEU A 177 14.92 -19.51 6.51
N PRO A 178 14.48 -19.87 7.72
CA PRO A 178 14.91 -19.20 8.93
C PRO A 178 16.42 -19.14 9.07
N SER A 179 16.95 -17.98 9.42
CA SER A 179 18.38 -17.76 9.68
C SER A 179 18.90 -18.65 10.81
N MET A 180 18.03 -18.99 11.77
CA MET A 180 18.28 -19.97 12.82
C MET A 180 17.99 -21.40 12.38
N ALA A 181 18.15 -21.74 11.10
CA ALA A 181 18.11 -23.11 10.61
C ALA A 181 19.20 -23.93 11.29
N HIS A 182 18.87 -24.41 12.50
CA HIS A 182 19.71 -25.28 13.28
C HIS A 182 20.02 -26.47 12.39
N CYS A 183 21.28 -26.81 12.34
CA CYS A 183 21.79 -27.92 11.57
C CYS A 183 21.19 -29.29 11.96
N SER A 184 20.38 -29.35 13.02
CA SER A 184 19.56 -30.49 13.43
C SER A 184 18.26 -30.63 12.63
N LEU A 185 17.81 -29.58 11.94
CA LEU A 185 16.60 -29.57 11.11
C LEU A 185 16.91 -29.92 9.66
N ASN A 186 15.94 -30.51 8.99
CA ASN A 186 15.95 -30.88 7.58
C ASN A 186 14.91 -30.06 6.82
N PHE A 187 15.39 -29.18 5.95
CA PHE A 187 14.58 -28.29 5.10
C PHE A 187 14.57 -28.72 3.62
N SER A 188 14.89 -29.98 3.33
CA SER A 188 14.98 -30.47 1.95
C SER A 188 13.69 -30.26 1.14
N GLU A 189 12.53 -30.26 1.80
CA GLU A 189 11.22 -30.00 1.18
C GLU A 189 10.84 -28.50 1.12
N CYS A 190 11.67 -27.60 1.66
CA CYS A 190 11.32 -26.19 1.92
C CYS A 190 12.22 -25.17 1.21
N LEU A 191 13.03 -25.58 0.23
CA LEU A 191 14.06 -24.72 -0.37
C LEU A 191 13.48 -23.51 -1.13
N GLU A 192 12.27 -23.66 -1.70
CA GLU A 192 11.59 -22.61 -2.47
C GLU A 192 10.09 -22.65 -2.13
N LEU A 193 9.70 -21.99 -1.04
CA LEU A 193 8.29 -21.85 -0.68
C LEU A 193 7.70 -20.60 -1.32
N GLY A 194 6.83 -20.82 -2.31
CA GLY A 194 5.98 -19.77 -2.84
C GLY A 194 4.95 -19.29 -1.81
N PRO A 195 4.41 -18.07 -1.97
CA PRO A 195 3.36 -17.57 -1.09
C PRO A 195 2.14 -18.49 -1.09
N GLY A 196 1.72 -18.90 0.10
CA GLY A 196 0.57 -19.79 0.34
C GLY A 196 0.95 -21.27 0.37
N GLU A 197 2.20 -21.60 0.03
CA GLU A 197 2.69 -22.97 0.08
C GLU A 197 3.13 -23.36 1.49
N SER A 198 3.12 -24.67 1.75
CA SER A 198 3.63 -25.26 2.97
C SER A 198 4.52 -26.46 2.67
N CYS A 199 5.45 -26.75 3.58
CA CYS A 199 6.34 -27.90 3.52
C CYS A 199 6.43 -28.57 4.90
N MET A 200 6.95 -29.80 4.93
CA MET A 200 7.26 -30.47 6.18
C MET A 200 8.72 -30.23 6.56
N VAL A 201 8.94 -29.70 7.76
CA VAL A 201 10.26 -29.59 8.38
C VAL A 201 10.42 -30.73 9.36
N THR A 202 11.43 -31.56 9.15
CA THR A 202 11.71 -32.72 10.00
C THR A 202 13.04 -32.55 10.72
N CYS A 203 13.26 -33.31 11.79
CA CYS A 203 14.60 -33.46 12.34
C CYS A 203 15.45 -34.32 11.40
N LYS A 204 16.76 -34.08 11.37
CA LYS A 204 17.70 -35.01 10.69
C LYS A 204 17.67 -36.36 11.40
N ALA A 205 18.02 -37.43 10.68
CA ALA A 205 17.89 -38.82 11.13
C ALA A 205 18.57 -39.17 12.48
N SER A 206 19.51 -38.36 12.97
CA SER A 206 20.16 -38.54 14.29
C SER A 206 19.47 -37.81 15.44
N TYR A 207 18.32 -37.19 15.21
CA TYR A 207 17.63 -36.36 16.19
C TYR A 207 16.16 -36.77 16.29
N ALA A 208 15.68 -36.86 17.54
CA ALA A 208 14.26 -36.96 17.84
C ALA A 208 13.66 -35.55 17.89
N GLY A 209 12.52 -35.37 17.21
CA GLY A 209 11.78 -34.13 17.21
C GLY A 209 10.82 -34.01 18.38
N PHE A 210 10.78 -32.83 18.98
CA PHE A 210 9.83 -32.47 20.01
C PHE A 210 9.22 -31.11 19.71
N ILE A 211 7.92 -30.98 19.87
CA ILE A 211 7.23 -29.69 19.77
C ILE A 211 7.05 -29.15 21.18
N ARG A 212 7.41 -27.89 21.38
CA ARG A 212 6.97 -27.15 22.56
C ARG A 212 5.49 -26.82 22.33
N PRO A 213 4.56 -27.32 23.17
CA PRO A 213 3.16 -26.90 23.08
C PRO A 213 3.13 -25.37 23.06
N PRO A 214 2.26 -24.73 22.26
CA PRO A 214 2.05 -23.30 22.41
C PRO A 214 1.80 -23.08 23.89
N MET A 215 2.65 -22.29 24.55
CA MET A 215 2.28 -21.80 25.87
C MET A 215 0.96 -21.10 25.59
N GLU A 216 -0.14 -21.67 26.09
CA GLU A 216 -1.38 -20.94 26.23
C GLU A 216 -0.91 -19.70 26.97
N HIS A 217 -0.76 -18.60 26.24
CA HIS A 217 -0.73 -17.31 26.86
C HIS A 217 -2.04 -17.36 27.61
N GLU A 218 -1.95 -17.54 28.93
CA GLU A 218 -3.02 -17.14 29.80
C GLU A 218 -3.27 -15.72 29.32
N GLU A 219 -4.32 -15.57 28.50
CA GLU A 219 -4.91 -14.29 28.23
C GLU A 219 -5.19 -13.85 29.65
N GLU A 220 -4.27 -13.03 30.19
CA GLU A 220 -4.55 -12.26 31.36
C GLU A 220 -5.81 -11.55 30.90
N ASP A 221 -6.94 -12.07 31.37
CA ASP A 221 -8.22 -11.40 31.37
C ASP A 221 -7.92 -10.11 32.14
N GLU A 222 -7.29 -9.14 31.46
CA GLU A 222 -7.25 -7.76 31.85
C GLU A 222 -8.72 -7.36 31.77
N ASP A 223 -9.41 -7.64 32.88
CA ASP A 223 -10.70 -7.13 33.21
C ASP A 223 -10.70 -5.65 32.81
N GLU A 224 -11.28 -5.32 31.66
CA GLU A 224 -11.59 -3.96 31.22
C GLU A 224 -12.69 -3.36 32.13
N ASN A 225 -12.50 -3.43 33.44
CA ASN A 225 -13.41 -2.93 34.46
C ASN A 225 -12.78 -1.82 35.32
N LEU A 226 -11.73 -1.14 34.82
CA LEU A 226 -11.10 -0.01 35.50
C LEU A 226 -11.35 1.37 34.86
N SER A 227 -12.33 1.50 33.97
CA SER A 227 -12.84 2.82 33.57
C SER A 227 -14.01 3.28 34.47
N ASN A 228 -13.82 3.37 35.79
CA ASN A 228 -14.75 4.12 36.65
C ASN A 228 -14.20 4.64 38.01
N PHE A 229 -12.90 4.92 38.14
CA PHE A 229 -12.37 5.62 39.33
C PHE A 229 -11.55 6.87 38.97
N SER A 230 -12.22 7.85 38.38
CA SER A 230 -11.80 9.25 38.48
C SER A 230 -12.76 9.98 39.41
N ASN A 231 -12.55 9.82 40.72
CA ASN A 231 -12.89 10.78 41.78
C ASN A 231 -12.59 10.16 43.15
N LEU A 232 -11.41 10.46 43.72
CA LEU A 232 -11.25 10.83 45.13
C LEU A 232 -9.78 11.15 45.41
N SER A 233 -9.53 12.46 45.47
CA SER A 233 -8.39 13.08 46.15
C SER A 233 -8.44 12.80 47.65
N ASN A 234 -7.27 12.86 48.30
CA ASN A 234 -7.00 12.72 49.74
C ASN A 234 -7.15 11.30 50.31
N ASP A 235 -6.03 10.65 50.63
CA ASP A 235 -5.51 10.83 51.98
C ASP A 235 -4.08 10.32 52.18
N SER A 236 -3.48 10.88 53.22
CA SER A 236 -2.10 10.74 53.64
C SER A 236 -1.81 9.38 54.30
N ASN A 237 -0.53 9.01 54.33
CA ASN A 237 0.09 8.15 55.35
C ASN A 237 -0.56 6.77 55.57
N ARG A 238 -0.07 5.75 54.84
CA ARG A 238 0.07 4.42 55.43
C ARG A 238 1.20 3.63 54.78
N SER A 239 2.34 3.66 55.47
CA SER A 239 3.44 2.70 55.31
C SER A 239 2.93 1.29 55.63
N PHE A 240 2.53 0.53 54.62
CA PHE A 240 2.32 -0.91 54.74
C PHE A 240 3.61 -1.62 54.38
N VAL A 241 4.32 -2.06 55.42
CA VAL A 241 5.40 -3.04 55.32
C VAL A 241 4.72 -4.40 55.10
N THR A 242 4.68 -4.87 53.85
CA THR A 242 4.34 -6.26 53.55
C THR A 242 5.61 -7.11 53.67
N ASN A 243 5.63 -7.93 54.72
CA ASN A 243 6.54 -9.07 54.84
C ASN A 243 6.22 -10.06 53.71
N VAL A 244 7.01 -10.02 52.64
CA VAL A 244 7.05 -11.09 51.63
C VAL A 244 7.89 -12.21 52.21
N SER A 245 7.21 -13.20 52.77
CA SER A 245 7.80 -14.46 53.19
C SER A 245 8.37 -15.18 51.97
N ASN A 246 9.65 -15.53 52.04
CA ASN A 246 10.39 -16.39 51.12
C ASN A 246 9.72 -17.78 51.02
N THR A 247 8.65 -17.91 50.25
CA THR A 247 8.19 -19.18 49.72
C THR A 247 8.92 -19.41 48.40
N THR A 248 9.96 -20.22 48.46
CA THR A 248 10.59 -20.86 47.30
C THR A 248 9.49 -21.62 46.57
N MET A 249 8.85 -20.98 45.58
CA MET A 249 7.95 -21.69 44.68
C MET A 249 8.77 -22.82 44.05
N PRO A 250 8.28 -24.07 44.09
CA PRO A 250 8.93 -25.14 43.34
C PRO A 250 8.97 -24.68 41.89
N TRP A 251 10.18 -24.71 41.30
CA TRP A 251 10.40 -24.40 39.90
C TRP A 251 9.31 -25.08 39.06
N PRO A 252 8.68 -24.36 38.13
CA PRO A 252 7.61 -24.93 37.31
C PRO A 252 8.16 -26.20 36.66
N LEU A 253 7.40 -27.29 36.80
CA LEU A 253 7.68 -28.56 36.16
C LEU A 253 7.96 -28.27 34.69
N GLU A 254 9.11 -28.72 34.19
CA GLU A 254 9.51 -28.49 32.80
C GLU A 254 8.36 -28.91 31.87
N PRO A 255 7.98 -28.07 30.90
CA PRO A 255 6.84 -28.36 30.03
C PRO A 255 7.10 -29.67 29.29
N SER A 256 6.12 -30.57 29.36
CA SER A 256 6.14 -31.87 28.72
C SER A 256 6.37 -31.71 27.21
N LEU A 257 7.56 -32.06 26.73
CA LEU A 257 7.87 -32.09 25.31
C LEU A 257 7.04 -33.19 24.62
N LEU A 258 6.33 -32.83 23.54
CA LEU A 258 5.54 -33.79 22.76
C LEU A 258 6.38 -34.32 21.60
N PRO A 259 6.57 -35.65 21.47
CA PRO A 259 7.26 -36.23 20.32
C PRO A 259 6.59 -35.82 19.01
N SER A 260 7.39 -35.48 18.01
CA SER A 260 6.90 -35.20 16.65
C SER A 260 7.90 -35.62 15.59
N ASP A 261 7.39 -36.21 14.51
CA ASP A 261 8.17 -36.55 13.32
C ASP A 261 8.50 -35.32 12.46
N GLY A 262 7.83 -34.19 12.71
CA GLY A 262 8.06 -32.93 12.02
C GLY A 262 7.05 -31.85 12.35
N VAL A 263 7.23 -30.67 11.78
CA VAL A 263 6.28 -29.55 11.84
C VAL A 263 6.01 -29.03 10.43
N MET A 264 4.82 -28.47 10.22
CA MET A 264 4.51 -27.81 8.96
C MET A 264 5.04 -26.38 8.99
N GLY A 265 5.92 -26.06 8.04
CA GLY A 265 6.29 -24.69 7.71
C GLY A 265 5.35 -24.13 6.67
N SER A 266 4.91 -22.89 6.79
CA SER A 266 3.98 -22.26 5.84
C SER A 266 4.42 -20.86 5.46
N CYS A 267 4.38 -20.55 4.18
CA CYS A 267 4.55 -19.20 3.68
C CYS A 267 3.18 -18.53 3.53
N PRO A 268 2.96 -17.31 4.06
CA PRO A 268 1.68 -16.63 3.92
C PRO A 268 1.30 -16.38 2.46
N ALA A 269 0.04 -16.63 2.10
CA ALA A 269 -0.47 -16.46 0.72
C ALA A 269 -0.31 -15.03 0.17
N GLY A 270 -0.30 -14.02 1.05
CA GLY A 270 -0.09 -12.62 0.69
C GLY A 270 1.32 -12.10 0.97
N ASN A 271 2.34 -12.98 1.02
CA ASN A 271 3.69 -12.51 1.31
C ASN A 271 4.21 -11.60 0.19
N THR A 272 4.47 -10.35 0.54
CA THR A 272 5.00 -9.30 -0.34
C THR A 272 6.33 -8.74 0.21
N ILE A 273 6.84 -9.34 1.29
CA ILE A 273 8.04 -8.89 1.99
C ILE A 273 9.19 -9.81 1.57
N ALA A 274 10.14 -9.24 0.81
CA ALA A 274 11.34 -9.95 0.41
C ALA A 274 12.16 -10.37 1.64
N GLY A 275 12.60 -11.64 1.67
CA GLY A 275 13.38 -12.18 2.78
C GLY A 275 12.58 -12.49 4.04
N ARG A 276 11.24 -12.49 3.97
CA ARG A 276 10.42 -12.99 5.09
C ARG A 276 10.67 -14.48 5.30
N GLU A 277 11.01 -14.86 6.53
CA GLU A 277 11.13 -16.26 6.93
C GLU A 277 9.74 -16.92 6.95
N PHE A 278 9.63 -18.19 6.55
CA PHE A 278 8.33 -18.89 6.64
C PHE A 278 7.95 -19.19 8.09
N ASP A 279 6.65 -19.21 8.37
CA ASP A 279 6.13 -19.40 9.72
C ASP A 279 6.14 -20.90 10.06
N MET A 280 6.75 -21.27 11.19
CA MET A 280 6.72 -22.64 11.72
C MET A 280 6.68 -22.64 13.24
N ILE A 281 6.09 -23.68 13.82
CA ILE A 281 6.18 -23.94 15.26
C ILE A 281 7.61 -24.38 15.59
N GLU A 282 8.10 -24.00 16.77
CA GLU A 282 9.42 -24.39 17.25
C GLU A 282 9.53 -25.93 17.36
N LEU A 283 10.26 -26.54 16.43
CA LEU A 283 10.65 -27.95 16.47
C LEU A 283 12.02 -28.07 17.13
N ILE A 284 12.04 -28.64 18.33
CA ILE A 284 13.24 -28.91 19.10
C ILE A 284 13.74 -30.30 18.71
N CYS A 285 14.87 -30.36 18.02
CA CYS A 285 15.52 -31.61 17.68
C CYS A 285 16.55 -31.96 18.75
N VAL A 286 16.23 -32.94 19.60
CA VAL A 286 17.14 -33.46 20.62
C VAL A 286 17.88 -34.65 20.04
N PHE A 287 19.18 -34.71 20.26
CA PHE A 287 19.99 -35.83 19.80
C PHE A 287 19.58 -37.08 20.59
N GLU A 288 18.94 -38.06 19.92
CA GLU A 288 18.37 -39.23 20.58
C GLU A 288 19.44 -40.29 20.83
N ASP A 289 20.25 -40.59 19.81
CA ASP A 289 21.32 -41.58 19.90
C ASP A 289 22.48 -41.26 18.97
N CYS A 290 23.67 -41.66 19.40
CA CYS A 290 24.86 -41.57 18.58
C CYS A 290 24.83 -42.68 17.54
N ILE A 291 24.68 -42.29 16.28
CA ILE A 291 24.87 -43.25 15.19
C ILE A 291 26.30 -43.77 15.28
N ASP A 292 26.44 -45.09 15.40
CA ASP A 292 27.74 -45.71 15.37
C ASP A 292 28.43 -45.43 14.02
N PRO A 293 29.73 -45.16 14.02
CA PRO A 293 30.44 -44.77 12.82
C PRO A 293 30.49 -45.99 11.88
N GLU A 294 30.02 -45.82 10.65
CA GLU A 294 30.16 -46.81 9.59
C GLU A 294 31.17 -46.33 8.52
N PRO A 295 32.27 -47.06 8.27
CA PRO A 295 32.71 -48.26 8.98
C PRO A 295 33.24 -47.95 10.39
N VAL A 296 33.18 -48.95 11.27
CA VAL A 296 33.76 -48.88 12.63
C VAL A 296 35.25 -48.52 12.52
N PRO A 297 35.71 -47.42 13.15
CA PRO A 297 37.09 -47.00 13.06
C PRO A 297 38.01 -47.98 13.80
N GLU A 298 39.13 -48.34 13.20
CA GLU A 298 40.21 -49.02 13.93
C GLU A 298 40.79 -48.09 15.02
N PRO A 299 41.13 -48.59 16.22
CA PRO A 299 41.16 -49.99 16.65
C PRO A 299 39.96 -50.38 17.55
N PHE A 300 38.73 -50.03 17.19
CA PHE A 300 37.56 -50.31 18.02
C PHE A 300 36.73 -51.47 17.49
N VAL A 301 36.08 -52.20 18.39
CA VAL A 301 35.14 -53.28 18.06
C VAL A 301 33.91 -53.13 18.93
N LYS A 302 32.73 -53.26 18.34
CA LYS A 302 31.46 -53.31 19.08
C LYS A 302 31.23 -54.74 19.55
N VAL A 303 31.05 -54.94 20.85
CA VAL A 303 30.84 -56.27 21.45
C VAL A 303 29.48 -56.31 22.11
N GLN A 304 28.66 -57.28 21.73
CA GLN A 304 27.39 -57.56 22.39
C GLN A 304 27.65 -58.14 23.78
N VAL A 305 27.19 -57.45 24.81
CA VAL A 305 27.27 -57.96 26.19
C VAL A 305 26.19 -59.00 26.37
N SER A 306 26.58 -60.26 26.61
CA SER A 306 25.63 -61.34 26.87
C SER A 306 24.74 -60.98 28.06
N ASN A 307 23.45 -60.75 27.81
CA ASN A 307 22.38 -60.29 28.73
C ASN A 307 22.09 -58.77 28.78
N SER A 308 22.68 -57.95 27.91
CA SER A 308 22.26 -56.55 27.71
C SER A 308 21.70 -56.36 26.30
N SER A 309 20.72 -55.47 26.13
CA SER A 309 20.33 -54.94 24.81
C SER A 309 21.28 -53.84 24.33
N GLU A 310 22.20 -53.37 25.19
CA GLU A 310 23.17 -52.35 24.85
C GLU A 310 24.49 -52.98 24.39
N ASP A 311 24.95 -52.53 23.22
CA ASP A 311 26.26 -52.85 22.71
C ASP A 311 27.33 -52.04 23.45
N SER A 312 28.45 -52.69 23.81
CA SER A 312 29.57 -52.03 24.47
C SER A 312 30.75 -51.90 23.50
N TRP A 313 31.37 -50.73 23.48
CA TRP A 313 32.60 -50.49 22.72
C TRP A 313 33.81 -51.11 23.45
N GLN A 314 34.65 -51.85 22.71
CA GLN A 314 35.90 -52.42 23.22
C GLN A 314 37.07 -52.10 22.29
N CYS A 315 38.28 -52.16 22.84
CA CYS A 315 39.50 -52.09 22.05
C CYS A 315 39.70 -53.40 21.28
N ALA A 316 40.12 -53.32 20.03
CA ALA A 316 40.51 -54.46 19.20
C ALA A 316 41.73 -55.20 19.77
N ASP A 317 41.94 -56.43 19.32
CA ASP A 317 43.08 -57.25 19.76
C ASP A 317 44.42 -56.50 19.57
N GLY A 318 45.22 -56.48 20.63
CA GLY A 318 46.51 -55.77 20.66
C GLY A 318 46.45 -54.34 21.21
N PHE A 319 45.25 -53.83 21.54
CA PHE A 319 45.05 -52.53 22.18
C PHE A 319 44.53 -52.72 23.62
N ALA A 320 44.87 -51.82 24.52
CA ALA A 320 44.39 -51.82 25.91
C ALA A 320 43.75 -50.47 26.24
N GLY A 321 42.82 -50.46 27.19
CA GLY A 321 42.14 -49.24 27.63
C GLY A 321 40.63 -49.45 27.80
N ASN A 322 39.95 -48.40 28.26
CA ASN A 322 38.49 -48.35 28.31
C ASN A 322 38.01 -47.56 27.08
N ALA A 323 37.32 -48.23 26.16
CA ALA A 323 36.78 -47.56 24.99
C ALA A 323 35.54 -46.77 25.40
N THR A 324 35.69 -45.46 25.52
CA THR A 324 34.56 -44.54 25.73
C THR A 324 34.14 -43.95 24.40
N ALA A 325 32.87 -44.10 24.02
CA ALA A 325 32.29 -43.35 22.93
C ALA A 325 31.77 -42.03 23.49
N THR A 326 32.36 -40.90 23.07
CA THR A 326 31.79 -39.57 23.34
C THR A 326 31.19 -39.03 22.07
N CYS A 327 29.99 -38.47 22.20
CA CYS A 327 29.27 -37.92 21.06
C CYS A 327 29.53 -36.43 21.02
N VAL A 328 30.33 -36.03 20.04
CA VAL A 328 30.69 -34.63 19.85
C VAL A 328 29.87 -34.12 18.68
N MET A 329 29.04 -33.11 18.91
CA MET A 329 28.45 -32.35 17.82
C MET A 329 29.56 -31.57 17.12
N ARG A 330 29.76 -31.88 15.84
CA ARG A 330 30.62 -31.11 14.94
C ARG A 330 29.82 -29.99 14.29
N GLU A 331 30.51 -29.08 13.62
CA GLU A 331 29.90 -28.00 12.82
C GLU A 331 29.07 -28.50 11.64
N ASP A 332 29.30 -29.75 11.19
CA ASP A 332 28.46 -30.45 10.19
C ASP A 332 27.18 -31.08 10.79
N CYS A 333 27.05 -31.01 12.12
CA CYS A 333 25.95 -31.54 12.93
C CYS A 333 25.65 -33.00 12.69
N VAL A 334 26.71 -33.75 12.42
CA VAL A 334 26.73 -35.19 12.57
C VAL A 334 27.33 -35.47 13.94
N GLY A 335 26.53 -36.03 14.84
CA GLY A 335 27.07 -36.60 16.07
C GLY A 335 27.94 -37.79 15.71
N ARG A 336 29.26 -37.64 15.87
CA ARG A 336 30.20 -38.74 15.66
C ARG A 336 30.68 -39.22 17.01
N SER A 337 30.68 -40.53 17.20
CA SER A 337 31.39 -41.10 18.34
C SER A 337 32.89 -40.93 18.12
N SER A 338 33.54 -40.34 19.12
CA SER A 338 34.98 -40.37 19.27
C SER A 338 35.31 -41.43 20.29
N CYS A 339 36.23 -42.33 19.93
CA CYS A 339 36.72 -43.33 20.85
C CYS A 339 38.16 -43.00 21.25
N VAL A 340 38.42 -42.95 22.56
CA VAL A 340 39.76 -42.68 23.10
C VAL A 340 40.36 -43.99 23.58
N ALA A 341 41.40 -44.47 22.89
CA ALA A 341 42.20 -45.62 23.33
C ALA A 341 43.46 -45.12 24.06
N PHE A 342 43.82 -45.76 25.18
CA PHE A 342 45.00 -45.40 25.96
C PHE A 342 46.13 -46.40 25.74
N ASP A 343 47.13 -46.00 24.95
CA ASP A 343 48.42 -46.65 24.65
C ASP A 343 48.42 -48.13 24.21
N ARG A 344 49.25 -48.41 23.20
CA ARG A 344 49.66 -49.79 22.90
C ARG A 344 50.43 -50.31 24.12
N LYS A 345 50.01 -51.44 24.67
CA LYS A 345 50.88 -52.20 25.56
C LYS A 345 52.19 -52.47 24.81
N GLU A 346 53.29 -51.88 25.27
CA GLU A 346 54.60 -52.36 24.84
C GLU A 346 54.66 -53.87 25.13
N PRO A 347 55.08 -54.69 24.17
CA PRO A 347 55.16 -56.12 24.38
C PRO A 347 56.10 -56.36 25.56
N ILE A 348 55.57 -56.99 26.62
CA ILE A 348 56.39 -57.50 27.72
C ILE A 348 57.24 -58.61 27.11
N ALA A 349 58.52 -58.30 26.86
CA ALA A 349 59.50 -59.19 26.27
C ALA A 349 59.82 -60.39 27.16
#